data_AF-T1BN60-F1
#
_entry.id   AF-T1BN60-F1
#
_cell.length_a   1.000
_cell.length_b   1.000
_cell.length_c   1.000
_cell.angle_alpha   90.00
_cell.angle_beta   90.00
_cell.angle_gamma   90.00
#
_symmetry.space_group_name_H-M   'P 1'
#
loop_
_entity.id
_entity.type
_entity.pdbx_description
1 polymer ?
#
loop_
_entity_poly.entity_id
_entity_poly.type
_entity_poly.pdbx_seq_one_letter_code
_entity_poly.pdbx_strand_id
1 'polypeptide(L)'
;MHDLAALRHALGDPQFDLVGVSYGTRVAQQFLMRHPHAVRSVVLDSVVPDQLILGQDFGVNLDAALRDDFDLCMNSPACHKAFGNPWATLLELKKRLEKNTPEVNFRTPDGFQPKQEAMTADALVGLVRLYAY
;
A
#
# COMPACT_ATOMS: atom_id res chain seq x y z
N MET A 1 14.59 -7.80 -15.65
CA MET A 1 15.75 -8.69 -15.42
C MET A 1 16.87 -8.37 -16.39
N HIS A 2 16.57 -8.31 -17.68
CA HIS A 2 17.54 -7.92 -18.70
C HIS A 2 18.16 -6.54 -18.43
N ASP A 3 17.38 -5.57 -17.93
CA ASP A 3 17.92 -4.23 -17.64
C ASP A 3 18.96 -4.25 -16.51
N LEU A 4 18.73 -5.00 -15.43
CA LEU A 4 19.73 -5.16 -14.36
C LEU A 4 20.97 -5.91 -14.87
N ALA A 5 20.79 -6.91 -15.73
CA ALA A 5 21.92 -7.65 -16.32
C ALA A 5 22.74 -6.75 -17.28
N ALA A 6 22.06 -5.94 -18.09
CA ALA A 6 22.69 -4.97 -18.99
C ALA A 6 23.42 -3.88 -18.21
N LEU A 7 22.82 -3.35 -17.14
CA LEU A 7 23.47 -2.42 -16.22
C LEU A 7 24.74 -3.04 -15.62
N ARG A 8 24.66 -4.28 -15.14
CA ARG A 8 25.83 -5.01 -14.61
C ARG A 8 26.94 -5.12 -15.64
N HIS A 9 26.61 -5.50 -16.87
CA HIS A 9 27.58 -5.62 -17.94
C HIS A 9 28.24 -4.27 -18.27
N ALA A 10 27.44 -3.21 -18.36
CA ALA A 10 27.94 -1.85 -18.57
C ALA A 10 28.87 -1.36 -17.43
N LEU A 11 28.72 -1.91 -16.22
CA LEU A 11 29.57 -1.63 -15.06
C LEU A 11 30.82 -2.54 -14.95
N GLY A 12 31.11 -3.36 -15.97
CA GLY A 12 32.26 -4.27 -15.94
C GLY A 12 31.98 -5.59 -15.23
N ASP A 13 30.73 -6.04 -15.23
CA ASP A 13 30.28 -7.32 -14.68
C ASP A 13 30.58 -7.55 -13.19
N PRO A 14 30.35 -6.57 -12.28
CA PRO A 14 30.49 -6.80 -10.85
C PRO A 14 29.43 -7.81 -10.35
N GLN A 15 29.61 -8.26 -9.11
CA GLN A 15 28.49 -8.82 -8.35
C GLN A 15 27.71 -7.68 -7.69
N PHE A 16 26.40 -7.81 -7.60
CA PHE A 16 25.53 -6.84 -6.94
C PHE A 16 25.22 -7.23 -5.50
N ASP A 17 25.08 -6.20 -4.67
CA ASP A 17 24.36 -6.25 -3.41
C ASP A 17 22.98 -5.64 -3.62
N LEU A 18 21.94 -6.47 -3.54
CA LEU A 18 20.58 -6.06 -3.87
C LEU A 18 19.80 -5.74 -2.61
N VAL A 19 19.15 -4.58 -2.59
CA VAL A 19 18.12 -4.25 -1.61
C VAL A 19 16.81 -4.11 -2.38
N GLY A 20 15.89 -5.04 -2.15
CA GLY A 20 14.53 -4.97 -2.67
C GLY A 20 13.57 -4.49 -1.60
N VAL A 21 12.67 -3.56 -1.96
CA VAL A 21 11.55 -3.13 -1.11
C VAL A 21 10.26 -3.29 -1.90
N SER A 22 9.21 -3.82 -1.26
CA SER A 22 7.90 -4.00 -1.91
C SER A 22 8.04 -4.79 -3.23
N TYR A 23 7.49 -4.33 -4.35
CA TYR A 23 7.66 -5.00 -5.65
C TYR A 23 9.14 -5.21 -6.04
N GLY A 24 10.05 -4.36 -5.55
CA GLY A 24 11.49 -4.52 -5.72
C GLY A 24 12.02 -5.84 -5.16
N THR A 25 11.38 -6.45 -4.16
CA THR A 25 11.78 -7.78 -3.66
C THR A 25 11.51 -8.86 -4.69
N ARG A 26 10.40 -8.78 -5.44
CA ARG A 26 10.11 -9.70 -6.54
C ARG A 26 11.13 -9.52 -7.66
N VAL A 27 11.50 -8.28 -7.97
CA VAL A 27 12.56 -7.98 -8.94
C VAL A 27 13.90 -8.61 -8.49
N ALA A 28 14.28 -8.43 -7.22
CA ALA A 28 15.51 -8.98 -6.67
C ALA A 28 15.52 -10.53 -6.67
N GLN A 29 14.42 -11.16 -6.24
CA GLN A 29 14.24 -12.62 -6.30
C GLN A 29 14.42 -13.14 -7.74
N GLN A 30 13.70 -12.55 -8.70
CA GLN A 30 13.76 -12.95 -10.10
C GLN A 30 15.14 -12.74 -10.73
N PHE A 31 15.88 -11.71 -10.31
CA PHE A 31 17.23 -11.47 -10.81
C PHE A 31 18.20 -12.52 -10.26
N LEU A 32 18.15 -12.79 -8.95
CA LEU A 32 18.96 -13.80 -8.30
C LEU A 32 18.71 -15.21 -8.89
N MET A 33 17.46 -15.57 -9.17
CA MET A 33 17.11 -16.86 -9.78
C MET A 33 17.70 -17.03 -11.19
N ARG A 34 17.78 -15.96 -11.99
CA ARG A 34 18.27 -16.02 -13.38
C ARG A 34 19.78 -15.80 -13.49
N HIS A 35 20.37 -15.06 -12.55
CA HIS A 35 21.79 -14.70 -12.55
C HIS A 35 22.42 -14.96 -11.16
N PRO A 36 22.43 -16.21 -10.65
CA PRO A 36 22.85 -16.50 -9.29
C PRO A 36 24.29 -16.09 -8.98
N HIS A 37 25.18 -16.14 -9.99
CA HIS A 37 26.58 -15.71 -9.83
C HIS A 37 26.76 -14.18 -9.81
N ALA A 38 25.75 -13.42 -10.25
CA ALA A 38 25.79 -11.97 -10.36
C ALA A 38 25.39 -11.25 -9.06
N VAL A 39 25.01 -11.98 -8.00
CA VAL A 39 24.56 -11.41 -6.73
C VAL A 39 25.45 -11.92 -5.60
N ARG A 40 26.04 -11.00 -4.83
CA ARG A 40 26.86 -11.30 -3.66
C ARG A 40 26.00 -11.40 -2.39
N SER A 41 25.07 -10.46 -2.22
CA SER A 41 24.14 -10.44 -1.10
C SER A 41 22.78 -9.85 -1.50
N VAL A 42 21.75 -10.19 -0.74
CA VAL A 42 20.39 -9.69 -0.96
C VAL A 42 19.68 -9.41 0.37
N VAL A 43 19.00 -8.26 0.44
CA VAL A 43 18.05 -7.90 1.48
C VAL A 43 16.69 -7.71 0.83
N LEU A 44 15.67 -8.34 1.39
CA LEU A 44 14.28 -8.22 0.93
C LEU A 44 13.45 -7.65 2.08
N ASP A 45 12.95 -6.44 1.92
CA ASP A 45 12.08 -5.75 2.88
C ASP A 45 10.65 -5.68 2.35
N SER A 46 9.67 -6.05 3.20
CA SER A 46 8.25 -6.12 2.84
C SER A 46 8.02 -7.02 1.60
N VAL A 47 8.40 -8.29 1.76
CA VAL A 47 8.58 -9.25 0.68
C VAL A 47 7.28 -9.52 -0.07
N VAL A 48 7.33 -9.34 -1.39
CA VAL A 48 6.37 -9.88 -2.35
C VAL A 48 6.91 -11.23 -2.87
N PRO A 49 6.39 -12.39 -2.41
CA PRO A 49 6.88 -13.71 -2.83
C PRO A 49 6.57 -13.97 -4.30
N ASP A 50 7.42 -14.69 -5.04
CA ASP A 50 7.22 -14.91 -6.48
C ASP A 50 5.91 -15.63 -6.85
N GLN A 51 5.43 -16.53 -5.98
CA GLN A 51 4.20 -17.30 -6.21
C GLN A 51 2.92 -16.50 -5.96
N LEU A 52 3.03 -15.33 -5.32
CA LEU A 52 1.87 -14.52 -4.98
C LEU A 52 1.28 -13.86 -6.24
N ILE A 53 -0.03 -13.99 -6.44
CA ILE A 53 -0.75 -13.17 -7.43
C ILE A 53 -0.98 -11.80 -6.79
N LEU A 54 0.00 -10.91 -6.96
CA LEU A 54 0.00 -9.60 -6.31
C LEU A 54 -1.21 -8.79 -6.77
N GLY A 55 -2.04 -8.36 -5.81
CA GLY A 55 -3.24 -7.57 -6.09
C GLY A 55 -4.48 -8.06 -5.34
N GLN A 56 -4.66 -9.37 -5.21
CA GLN A 56 -5.91 -9.93 -4.67
C GLN A 56 -6.03 -9.75 -3.15
N ASP A 57 -4.90 -9.73 -2.45
CA ASP A 57 -4.88 -9.72 -0.99
C ASP A 57 -4.92 -8.32 -0.38
N PHE A 58 -4.77 -7.25 -1.19
CA PHE A 58 -4.68 -5.89 -0.66
C PHE A 58 -5.89 -5.48 0.17
N GLY A 59 -7.11 -5.84 -0.26
CA GLY A 59 -8.33 -5.49 0.47
C GLY A 59 -8.43 -6.20 1.82
N VAL A 60 -8.20 -7.51 1.83
CA VAL A 60 -8.26 -8.32 3.07
C VAL A 60 -7.17 -7.91 4.05
N ASN A 61 -5.95 -7.65 3.56
CA ASN A 61 -4.85 -7.21 4.42
C ASN A 61 -5.08 -5.80 4.98
N LEU A 62 -5.68 -4.90 4.19
CA LEU A 62 -6.05 -3.56 4.67
C LEU A 62 -7.12 -3.64 5.76
N ASP A 63 -8.15 -4.47 5.57
CA ASP A 63 -9.19 -4.68 6.58
C ASP A 63 -8.60 -5.23 7.90
N ALA A 64 -7.66 -6.16 7.82
CA ALA A 64 -6.97 -6.69 8.99
C ALA A 64 -6.14 -5.61 9.70
N ALA A 65 -5.32 -4.86 8.96
CA ALA A 65 -4.49 -3.79 9.52
C ALA A 65 -5.33 -2.68 10.19
N LEU A 66 -6.42 -2.25 9.54
CA LEU A 66 -7.33 -1.26 10.11
C LEU A 66 -7.99 -1.74 11.41
N ARG A 67 -8.32 -3.03 11.50
CA ARG A 67 -8.88 -3.60 12.74
C ARG A 67 -7.85 -3.55 13.86
N ASP A 68 -6.61 -3.96 13.59
CA ASP A 68 -5.53 -3.91 14.58
C ASP A 68 -5.30 -2.46 15.06
N ASP A 69 -5.24 -1.49 14.15
CA ASP A 69 -5.08 -0.06 14.50
C ASP A 69 -6.27 0.51 15.27
N PHE A 70 -7.49 0.16 14.86
CA PHE A 70 -8.70 0.58 15.57
C PHE A 70 -8.83 -0.07 16.94
N ASP A 71 -8.37 -1.30 17.12
CA ASP A 71 -8.31 -1.95 18.43
C ASP A 71 -7.34 -1.23 19.37
N LEU A 72 -6.20 -0.72 18.86
CA LEU A 72 -5.32 0.15 19.64
C LEU A 72 -6.06 1.41 20.12
N CYS A 73 -6.87 2.03 19.25
CA CYS A 73 -7.68 3.19 19.62
C CYS A 73 -8.75 2.83 20.66
N MET A 74 -9.48 1.73 20.47
CA MET A 74 -10.54 1.31 21.39
C MET A 74 -9.98 0.95 22.77
N ASN A 75 -8.76 0.43 22.84
CA ASN A 75 -8.06 0.10 24.08
C ASN A 75 -7.43 1.33 24.77
N SER A 76 -7.40 2.49 24.11
CA SER A 76 -6.93 3.75 24.69
C SER A 76 -8.13 4.59 25.16
N PRO A 77 -8.29 4.87 26.47
CA PRO A 77 -9.45 5.61 26.97
C PRO A 77 -9.65 6.98 26.32
N ALA A 78 -8.55 7.70 26.02
CA ALA A 78 -8.62 8.99 25.36
C ALA A 78 -9.08 8.86 23.89
N CYS A 79 -8.58 7.86 23.16
CA CYS A 79 -8.94 7.63 21.77
C CYS A 79 -10.37 7.09 21.65
N HIS A 80 -10.72 6.08 22.44
CA HIS A 80 -12.08 5.54 22.51
C HIS A 80 -13.11 6.63 22.88
N LYS A 81 -12.79 7.53 23.82
CA LYS A 81 -13.67 8.66 24.15
C LYS A 81 -13.85 9.63 22.98
N ALA A 82 -12.79 9.87 22.18
CA ALA A 82 -12.82 10.81 21.07
C ALA A 82 -13.50 10.24 19.81
N PHE A 83 -13.29 8.95 19.52
CA PHE A 83 -13.66 8.34 18.24
C PHE A 83 -14.64 7.17 18.35
N GLY A 84 -14.94 6.68 19.55
CA GLY A 84 -15.86 5.57 19.77
C GLY A 84 -15.34 4.28 19.14
N ASN A 85 -16.16 3.65 18.29
CA ASN A 85 -15.79 2.46 17.51
C ASN A 85 -15.51 2.88 16.04
N PRO A 86 -14.25 3.04 15.64
CA PRO A 86 -13.90 3.53 14.31
C PRO A 86 -14.24 2.53 13.20
N TRP A 87 -14.15 1.22 13.48
CA TRP A 87 -14.51 0.18 12.52
C TRP A 87 -16.00 0.26 12.14
N ALA A 88 -16.88 0.34 13.14
CA ALA A 88 -18.32 0.51 12.92
C ALA A 88 -18.63 1.82 12.19
N THR A 89 -17.92 2.89 12.54
CA THR A 89 -18.07 4.21 11.90
C THR A 89 -17.69 4.17 10.42
N LEU A 90 -16.58 3.51 10.07
CA LEU A 90 -16.13 3.34 8.69
C LEU A 90 -17.14 2.56 7.85
N LEU A 91 -17.64 1.43 8.38
CA LEU A 91 -18.62 0.60 7.68
C LEU A 91 -19.96 1.32 7.48
N GLU A 92 -20.42 2.06 8.48
CA GLU A 92 -21.64 2.86 8.36
C GLU A 92 -21.47 3.99 7.33
N LEU A 93 -20.31 4.66 7.32
CA LEU A 93 -20.02 5.67 6.32
C LEU A 93 -20.04 5.07 4.90
N LYS A 94 -19.37 3.94 4.67
CA LYS A 94 -19.40 3.25 3.38
C LYS A 94 -20.83 2.93 2.95
N LYS A 95 -21.64 2.35 3.83
CA LYS A 95 -23.04 1.99 3.57
C LYS A 95 -23.91 3.22 3.27
N ARG A 96 -23.64 4.37 3.89
CA ARG A 96 -24.31 5.63 3.57
C ARG A 96 -23.94 6.12 2.19
N LEU A 97 -22.65 6.07 1.84
CA LEU A 97 -22.14 6.51 0.53
C LEU A 97 -22.59 5.60 -0.64
N GLU A 98 -22.90 4.33 -0.37
CA GLU A 98 -23.55 3.44 -1.35
C GLU A 98 -24.96 3.88 -1.73
N LYS A 99 -25.63 4.66 -0.88
CA LYS A 99 -27.01 5.13 -1.10
C LYS A 99 -27.12 6.60 -1.45
N ASN A 100 -26.19 7.41 -0.94
CA ASN A 100 -26.20 8.85 -1.09
C ASN A 100 -24.76 9.35 -1.23
N THR A 101 -24.45 10.02 -2.33
CA THR A 101 -23.12 10.51 -2.68
C THR A 101 -23.09 12.04 -2.56
N PRO A 102 -22.91 12.61 -1.35
CA PRO A 102 -22.89 14.05 -1.18
C PRO A 102 -21.68 14.67 -1.88
N GLU A 103 -21.86 15.88 -2.40
CA GLU A 103 -20.75 16.70 -2.91
C GLU A 103 -19.84 17.15 -1.75
N VAL A 104 -18.53 16.99 -1.92
CA VAL A 104 -17.51 17.50 -0.99
C VAL A 104 -16.66 18.56 -1.67
N ASN A 105 -16.26 19.57 -0.91
CA ASN A 105 -15.36 20.63 -1.37
C ASN A 105 -13.96 20.38 -0.81
N PHE A 106 -12.95 20.40 -1.67
CA PHE A 106 -11.55 20.24 -1.28
C PHE A 106 -10.63 21.03 -2.21
N ARG A 107 -9.32 21.03 -1.93
CA ARG A 107 -8.32 21.66 -2.80
C ARG A 107 -7.48 20.59 -3.46
N THR A 108 -7.18 20.78 -4.75
CA THR A 108 -6.33 19.86 -5.50
C THR A 108 -4.89 19.89 -4.96
N PRO A 109 -4.18 18.76 -4.95
CA PRO A 109 -2.78 18.72 -4.52
C PRO A 109 -1.86 19.47 -5.50
N ASP A 110 -2.22 19.52 -6.78
CA ASP A 110 -1.60 20.35 -7.80
C ASP A 110 -2.21 21.76 -7.78
N GLY A 111 -1.48 22.71 -7.19
CA GLY A 111 -1.82 24.14 -7.28
C GLY A 111 -2.98 24.63 -6.41
N PHE A 112 -3.50 23.81 -5.48
CA PHE A 112 -4.49 24.19 -4.46
C PHE A 112 -5.80 24.77 -5.01
N GLN A 113 -6.18 24.40 -6.22
CA GLN A 113 -7.41 24.92 -6.83
C GLN A 113 -8.64 24.33 -6.13
N PRO A 114 -9.71 25.13 -5.90
CA PRO A 114 -10.94 24.61 -5.32
C PRO A 114 -11.57 23.60 -6.28
N LYS A 115 -11.96 22.44 -5.76
CA LYS A 115 -12.69 21.40 -6.48
C LYS A 115 -13.88 20.94 -5.65
N GLN A 116 -14.97 20.63 -6.35
CA GLN A 116 -16.15 20.00 -5.81
C GLN A 116 -16.37 18.67 -6.53
N GLU A 117 -16.60 17.59 -5.78
CA GLU A 117 -16.84 16.26 -6.34
C GLU A 117 -17.72 15.41 -5.41
N ALA A 118 -18.52 14.52 -6.00
CA ALA A 118 -19.32 13.55 -5.27
C ALA A 118 -18.41 12.60 -4.48
N MET A 119 -18.63 12.51 -3.17
CA MET A 119 -18.02 11.48 -2.33
C MET A 119 -18.77 10.17 -2.54
N THR A 120 -18.13 9.19 -3.17
CA THR A 120 -18.70 7.85 -3.40
C THR A 120 -18.11 6.82 -2.43
N ALA A 121 -18.76 5.66 -2.33
CA ALA A 121 -18.22 4.54 -1.54
C ALA A 121 -16.84 4.08 -2.07
N ASP A 122 -16.64 4.07 -3.39
CA ASP A 122 -15.35 3.72 -4.00
C ASP A 122 -14.29 4.78 -3.74
N ALA A 123 -14.65 6.07 -3.76
CA ALA A 123 -13.76 7.15 -3.38
C ALA A 123 -13.31 7.01 -1.92
N LEU A 124 -14.22 6.67 -1.00
CA LEU A 124 -13.89 6.36 0.39
C LEU A 124 -12.91 5.18 0.48
N VAL A 125 -13.16 4.08 -0.25
CA VAL A 125 -12.25 2.91 -0.26
C VAL A 125 -10.86 3.32 -0.77
N GLY A 126 -10.80 4.13 -1.83
CA GLY A 126 -9.54 4.66 -2.35
C GLY A 126 -8.80 5.53 -1.32
N LEU A 127 -9.51 6.42 -0.63
CA LEU A 127 -8.93 7.25 0.44
C LEU A 127 -8.41 6.41 1.59
N VAL A 128 -9.22 5.48 2.11
CA VAL A 128 -8.81 4.59 3.20
C VAL A 128 -7.56 3.80 2.80
N ARG A 129 -7.53 3.25 1.58
CA ARG A 129 -6.36 2.52 1.08
C ARG A 129 -5.12 3.38 0.99
N LEU A 130 -5.22 4.64 0.56
CA LEU A 130 -4.05 5.49 0.32
C LEU A 130 -3.54 6.20 1.58
N TYR A 131 -4.38 6.37 2.61
CA TYR A 131 -4.07 7.13 3.82
C TYR A 131 -3.99 6.27 5.10
N ALA A 132 -4.08 4.94 4.99
CA ALA A 132 -3.91 4.02 6.12
C ALA A 132 -2.46 3.50 6.30
N TYR A 133 -1.48 4.16 5.67
CA TYR A 133 -0.04 3.85 5.78
C TYR A 133 0.70 4.89 6.62
#